data_AF-A0A3R6ACN8-F1
#
_entry.id   AF-A0A3R6ACN8-F1
#
_cell.length_a   1.000
_cell.length_b   1.000
_cell.length_c   1.000
_cell.angle_alpha   90.00
_cell.angle_beta   90.00
_cell.angle_gamma   90.00
#
_symmetry.space_group_name_H-M   'P 1'
#
loop_
_entity.id
_entity.type
_entity.pdbx_description
1 polymer ?
#
loop_
_entity_poly.entity_id
_entity_poly.type
_entity_poly.pdbx_seq_one_letter_code
_entity_poly.pdbx_strand_id
1 'polypeptide(L)'
;MVKVVGIRFRNAGKIYYFGPGKLQLKAGMHVIVETARGVEMGTVMTDPREVSEESVVQPLKPVIRIATEQDEKQAEKNRQKEKEAFKICLEKIAKHKLDMKLVEAEYTFDNNKLLFYFTADGRIDFRELVKDLAAVFRTRIELRQIGVRDETKIMGGYGICGRELCCHTFLSEFAPVSIKMAKEQNLSLNPTKISGVCGRLMCCLKNEEETYEYLNSRLPNVGDYVTTDDGLKGEVSSVNVLRQLVKVLVEVNDEKELREYQADQLKFKPKRRRDVKLTAEEMKELAALEDRGGKSKIDDTK
;
A
#
# COMPACT_ATOMS: atom_id res chain seq x y z
N MET A 1 20.79 12.04 -20.26
CA MET A 1 19.96 12.55 -19.14
C MET A 1 18.64 12.98 -19.71
N VAL A 2 17.53 12.59 -19.09
CA VAL A 2 16.19 12.86 -19.61
C VAL A 2 15.40 13.69 -18.62
N LYS A 3 14.72 14.72 -19.12
CA LYS A 3 13.84 15.56 -18.31
C LYS A 3 12.50 14.85 -18.15
N VAL A 4 12.08 14.61 -16.92
CA VAL A 4 10.84 13.91 -16.59
C VAL A 4 9.97 14.71 -15.64
N VAL A 5 8.67 14.51 -15.74
CA VAL A 5 7.67 15.01 -14.79
C VAL A 5 6.90 13.83 -14.20
N GLY A 6 6.68 13.85 -12.89
CA GLY A 6 5.89 12.82 -12.20
C GLY A 6 4.41 13.21 -12.20
N ILE A 7 3.56 12.35 -12.77
CA ILE A 7 2.11 12.57 -12.88
C ILE A 7 1.37 11.43 -12.19
N ARG A 8 0.33 11.78 -11.43
CA ARG A 8 -0.54 10.86 -10.71
C ARG A 8 -1.99 11.08 -11.15
N PHE A 9 -2.72 9.99 -11.41
CA PHE A 9 -4.11 10.03 -11.90
C PHE A 9 -5.15 9.87 -10.79
N ARG A 10 -4.80 9.17 -9.70
CA ARG A 10 -5.70 8.90 -8.57
C ARG A 10 -4.99 9.11 -7.23
N ASN A 11 -5.76 9.35 -6.17
CA ASN A 11 -5.21 9.48 -4.84
C ASN A 11 -4.47 8.20 -4.41
N ALA A 12 -3.28 8.36 -3.79
CA ALA A 12 -2.33 7.28 -3.50
C ALA A 12 -2.02 6.33 -4.69
N GLY A 13 -2.27 6.77 -5.93
CA GLY A 13 -1.94 6.03 -7.14
C GLY A 13 -0.45 6.07 -7.45
N LYS A 14 -0.01 5.13 -8.29
CA LYS A 14 1.36 5.11 -8.81
C LYS A 14 1.68 6.43 -9.53
N ILE A 15 2.88 6.94 -9.30
CA ILE A 15 3.41 8.08 -10.05
C ILE A 15 4.03 7.54 -11.34
N TYR A 16 3.54 8.02 -12.47
CA TYR A 16 4.08 7.72 -13.78
C TYR A 16 4.94 8.88 -14.26
N TYR A 17 6.04 8.57 -14.92
CA TYR A 17 6.93 9.57 -15.47
C TYR A 17 6.54 9.84 -16.92
N PHE A 18 6.44 11.12 -17.28
CA PHE A 18 6.17 11.59 -18.64
C PHE A 18 7.23 12.61 -19.06
N GLY A 19 7.34 12.84 -20.36
CA GLY A 19 8.16 13.92 -20.91
C GLY A 19 7.44 15.26 -20.81
N PRO A 20 7.99 16.29 -20.17
CA PRO A 20 7.34 17.61 -20.05
C PRO A 20 7.30 18.40 -21.38
N GLY A 21 8.06 17.97 -22.39
CA GLY A 21 8.18 18.68 -23.67
C GLY A 21 8.67 20.12 -23.47
N LYS A 22 8.00 21.08 -24.10
CA LYS A 22 8.26 22.53 -23.95
C LYS A 22 7.37 23.20 -22.89
N LEU A 23 6.58 22.42 -22.15
CA LEU A 23 5.62 22.96 -21.19
C LEU A 23 6.32 23.32 -19.87
N GLN A 24 5.97 24.47 -19.30
CA GLN A 24 6.36 24.84 -17.94
C GLN A 24 5.36 24.23 -16.96
N LEU A 25 5.69 23.06 -16.42
CA LEU A 25 4.88 22.34 -15.46
C LEU A 25 5.40 22.61 -14.04
N LYS A 26 4.47 22.78 -13.10
CA LYS A 26 4.74 22.89 -11.66
C LYS A 26 3.89 21.87 -10.90
N ALA A 27 4.38 21.43 -9.74
CA ALA A 27 3.62 20.61 -8.82
C ALA A 27 2.26 21.23 -8.49
N GLY A 28 1.21 20.40 -8.47
CA GLY A 28 -0.17 20.80 -8.25
C GLY A 28 -0.96 21.18 -9.53
N MET A 29 -0.30 21.31 -10.69
CA MET A 29 -1.01 21.58 -11.95
C MET A 29 -1.71 20.32 -12.48
N HIS A 30 -2.91 20.50 -13.04
CA HIS A 30 -3.57 19.46 -13.82
C HIS A 30 -3.09 19.49 -15.27
N VAL A 31 -2.88 18.30 -15.83
CA VAL A 31 -2.35 18.11 -17.18
C VAL A 31 -3.10 16.99 -17.89
N ILE A 32 -3.16 17.08 -19.20
CA ILE A 32 -3.75 16.07 -20.06
C ILE A 32 -2.64 15.23 -20.69
N VAL A 33 -2.74 13.92 -20.56
CA VAL A 33 -1.78 12.95 -21.07
C VAL A 33 -2.50 11.77 -21.72
N GLU A 34 -1.82 11.09 -22.63
CA GLU A 34 -2.33 9.87 -23.27
C GLU A 34 -1.72 8.63 -22.62
N THR A 35 -2.55 7.79 -22.02
CA THR A 35 -2.15 6.51 -21.42
C THR A 35 -2.60 5.35 -22.31
N ALA A 36 -2.37 4.09 -21.90
CA ALA A 36 -2.95 2.95 -22.62
C ALA A 36 -4.49 2.90 -22.53
N ARG A 37 -5.07 3.58 -21.52
CA ARG A 37 -6.52 3.60 -21.30
C ARG A 37 -7.23 4.62 -22.18
N GLY A 38 -6.53 5.68 -22.58
CA GLY A 38 -7.02 6.76 -23.43
C GLY A 38 -6.41 8.09 -23.00
N VAL A 39 -7.12 9.18 -23.31
CA VAL A 39 -6.78 10.49 -22.76
C VAL A 39 -7.23 10.54 -21.30
N GLU A 40 -6.34 10.95 -20.40
CA GLU A 40 -6.60 11.06 -18.97
C GLU A 40 -6.09 12.40 -18.43
N MET A 41 -6.78 12.92 -17.42
CA MET A 41 -6.33 14.08 -16.65
C MET A 41 -5.56 13.60 -15.44
N GLY A 42 -4.33 14.10 -15.27
CA GLY A 42 -3.46 13.79 -14.15
C GLY A 42 -3.01 15.03 -13.41
N THR A 43 -2.53 14.84 -12.19
CA THR A 43 -1.94 15.90 -11.35
C THR A 43 -0.43 15.77 -11.34
N VAL A 44 0.27 16.89 -11.56
CA VAL A 44 1.72 16.96 -11.46
C VAL A 44 2.13 16.85 -9.99
N MET A 45 2.88 15.81 -9.64
CA MET A 45 3.36 15.54 -8.27
C MET A 45 4.77 16.06 -8.02
N THR A 46 5.58 16.19 -9.07
CA THR A 46 6.98 16.58 -8.96
C THR A 46 7.34 17.50 -10.12
N ASP A 47 8.06 18.57 -9.82
CA ASP A 47 8.56 19.50 -10.83
C ASP A 47 9.47 18.79 -11.85
N PRO A 48 9.57 19.31 -13.10
CA PRO A 48 10.42 18.74 -14.11
C PRO A 48 11.88 18.64 -13.66
N ARG A 49 12.40 17.42 -13.55
CA ARG A 49 13.78 17.14 -13.12
C ARG A 49 14.51 16.28 -14.13
N GLU A 50 15.84 16.39 -14.15
CA GLU A 50 16.69 15.52 -14.96
C GLU A 50 17.01 14.24 -14.18
N VAL A 51 16.85 13.10 -14.84
CA VAL A 51 17.17 11.78 -14.29
C VAL A 51 18.04 11.00 -15.27
N SER A 52 18.77 10.01 -14.76
CA SER A 52 19.52 9.08 -15.59
C SER A 52 18.57 8.22 -16.41
N GLU A 53 18.97 7.89 -17.64
CA GLU A 53 18.15 7.11 -18.58
C GLU A 53 17.86 5.70 -18.07
N GLU A 54 18.75 5.14 -17.26
CA GLU A 54 18.63 3.82 -16.63
C GLU A 54 17.51 3.76 -15.57
N SER A 55 17.13 4.91 -15.00
CA SER A 55 16.10 4.99 -13.96
C SER A 55 14.67 5.05 -14.50
N VAL A 56 14.49 5.09 -15.83
CA VAL A 56 13.21 5.34 -16.48
C VAL A 56 12.94 4.34 -17.59
N VAL A 57 11.73 3.77 -17.61
CA VAL A 57 11.29 2.90 -18.70
C VAL A 57 10.96 3.76 -19.93
N GLN A 58 11.81 3.68 -20.94
CA GLN A 58 11.60 4.33 -22.23
C GLN A 58 10.71 3.48 -23.16
N PRO A 59 9.98 4.09 -24.12
CA PRO A 59 9.88 5.52 -24.40
C PRO A 59 8.91 6.24 -23.46
N LEU A 60 9.27 7.47 -23.07
CA LEU A 60 8.38 8.35 -22.32
C LEU A 60 7.34 8.97 -23.24
N LYS A 61 6.06 8.80 -22.90
CA LYS A 61 4.99 9.56 -23.56
C LYS A 61 5.08 11.05 -23.17
N PRO A 62 4.81 11.98 -24.08
CA PRO A 62 4.81 13.40 -23.77
C PRO A 62 3.54 13.82 -23.03
N VAL A 63 3.64 14.88 -22.24
CA VAL A 63 2.47 15.62 -21.78
C VAL A 63 1.86 16.37 -22.96
N ILE A 64 0.56 16.19 -23.20
CA ILE A 64 -0.11 16.82 -24.35
C ILE A 64 -0.24 18.32 -24.11
N ARG A 65 -0.82 18.70 -22.95
CA ARG A 65 -1.06 20.09 -22.58
C ARG A 65 -1.40 20.25 -21.10
N ILE A 66 -1.35 21.50 -20.64
CA ILE A 66 -1.90 21.90 -19.34
C ILE A 66 -3.44 21.87 -19.43
N ALA A 67 -4.11 21.41 -18.38
CA ALA A 67 -5.55 21.40 -18.30
C ALA A 67 -6.10 22.83 -18.28
N THR A 68 -7.17 23.04 -19.03
CA THR A 68 -7.91 24.31 -19.11
C THR A 68 -9.12 24.28 -18.20
N GLU A 69 -9.76 25.42 -17.97
CA GLU A 69 -11.01 25.48 -17.20
C GLU A 69 -12.14 24.63 -17.81
N GLN A 70 -12.13 24.42 -19.13
CA GLN A 70 -13.07 23.52 -19.80
C GLN A 70 -12.82 22.05 -19.43
N ASP A 71 -11.55 21.66 -19.28
CA ASP A 71 -11.17 20.31 -18.87
C ASP A 71 -11.58 20.03 -17.42
N GLU A 72 -11.43 21.02 -16.53
CA GLU A 72 -11.90 20.93 -15.15
C GLU A 72 -13.43 20.73 -15.09
N LYS A 73 -14.17 21.52 -15.87
CA LYS A 73 -15.63 21.38 -15.98
C LYS A 73 -16.03 20.01 -16.56
N GLN A 74 -15.25 19.48 -17.49
CA GLN A 74 -15.47 18.14 -18.04
C GLN A 74 -15.20 17.06 -16.99
N ALA A 75 -14.11 17.14 -16.24
CA ALA A 75 -13.80 16.22 -15.17
C ALA A 75 -14.89 16.21 -14.08
N GLU A 76 -15.41 17.38 -13.71
CA GLU A 76 -16.50 17.47 -12.73
C GLU A 76 -17.82 16.89 -13.27
N LYS A 77 -18.14 17.12 -14.55
CA LYS A 77 -19.29 16.46 -15.20
C LYS A 77 -19.14 14.95 -15.24
N ASN A 78 -17.93 14.45 -15.52
CA ASN A 78 -17.66 13.02 -15.52
C ASN A 78 -17.90 12.44 -14.12
N ARG A 79 -17.41 13.08 -13.05
CA ARG A 79 -17.68 12.67 -11.65
C ARG A 79 -19.16 12.60 -11.31
N GLN A 80 -19.99 13.48 -11.87
CA GLN A 80 -21.44 13.42 -11.67
C GLN A 80 -22.05 12.21 -12.37
N LYS A 81 -21.65 11.95 -13.63
CA LYS A 81 -22.08 10.76 -14.38
C LYS A 81 -21.60 9.47 -13.73
N GLU A 82 -20.42 9.43 -13.11
CA GLU A 82 -19.90 8.28 -12.37
C GLU A 82 -20.84 7.90 -11.21
N LYS A 83 -21.34 8.89 -10.46
CA LYS A 83 -22.31 8.66 -9.37
C LYS A 83 -23.62 8.07 -9.87
N GLU A 84 -24.11 8.52 -11.01
CA GLU A 84 -25.31 7.97 -11.65
C GLU A 84 -25.05 6.55 -12.17
N ALA A 85 -23.92 6.35 -12.84
CA ALA A 85 -23.50 5.07 -13.36
C ALA A 85 -23.37 4.01 -12.26
N PHE A 86 -22.80 4.39 -11.13
CA PHE A 86 -22.67 3.54 -9.95
C PHE A 86 -24.04 3.06 -9.45
N LYS A 87 -25.01 3.97 -9.30
CA LYS A 87 -26.38 3.63 -8.84
C LYS A 87 -27.08 2.67 -9.80
N ILE A 88 -27.05 2.96 -11.10
CA ILE A 88 -27.66 2.12 -12.12
C ILE A 88 -27.01 0.74 -12.14
N CYS A 89 -25.68 0.67 -12.02
CA CYS A 89 -24.96 -0.59 -11.98
C CYS A 89 -25.36 -1.44 -10.76
N LEU A 90 -25.47 -0.83 -9.58
CA LEU A 90 -25.97 -1.51 -8.38
C LEU A 90 -27.38 -2.10 -8.59
N GLU A 91 -28.30 -1.33 -9.17
CA GLU A 91 -29.65 -1.83 -9.46
C GLU A 91 -29.63 -3.02 -10.43
N LYS A 92 -28.77 -2.97 -11.45
CA LYS A 92 -28.63 -4.04 -12.43
C LYS A 92 -27.99 -5.29 -11.81
N ILE A 93 -26.96 -5.14 -10.98
CA ILE A 93 -26.34 -6.24 -10.22
C ILE A 93 -27.41 -6.96 -9.38
N ALA A 94 -28.26 -6.20 -8.69
CA ALA A 94 -29.36 -6.75 -7.89
C ALA A 94 -30.40 -7.49 -8.76
N LYS A 95 -30.78 -6.92 -9.92
CA LYS A 95 -31.71 -7.55 -10.88
C LYS A 95 -31.17 -8.89 -11.43
N HIS A 96 -29.88 -8.93 -11.75
CA HIS A 96 -29.20 -10.14 -12.25
C HIS A 96 -28.80 -11.12 -11.14
N LYS A 97 -29.00 -10.76 -9.86
CA LYS A 97 -28.64 -11.57 -8.67
C LYS A 97 -27.18 -12.04 -8.69
N LEU A 98 -26.29 -11.16 -9.11
CA LEU A 98 -24.85 -11.46 -9.17
C LEU A 98 -24.20 -11.27 -7.81
N ASP A 99 -23.42 -12.24 -7.38
CA ASP A 99 -22.74 -12.26 -6.08
C ASP A 99 -21.43 -11.44 -6.12
N MET A 100 -21.55 -10.14 -6.38
CA MET A 100 -20.44 -9.18 -6.43
C MET A 100 -20.74 -7.92 -5.63
N LYS A 101 -19.68 -7.29 -5.15
CA LYS A 101 -19.73 -5.98 -4.53
C LYS A 101 -19.14 -4.92 -5.45
N LEU A 102 -19.95 -3.99 -5.92
CA LEU A 102 -19.48 -2.82 -6.67
C LEU A 102 -18.71 -1.88 -5.72
N VAL A 103 -17.52 -1.46 -6.13
CA VAL A 103 -16.63 -0.61 -5.34
C VAL A 103 -16.59 0.81 -5.89
N GLU A 104 -16.39 0.98 -7.20
CA GLU A 104 -16.25 2.29 -7.83
C GLU A 104 -16.68 2.24 -9.31
N ALA A 105 -17.14 3.37 -9.84
CA ALA A 105 -17.39 3.58 -11.26
C ALA A 105 -16.59 4.79 -11.72
N GLU A 106 -15.89 4.69 -12.84
CA GLU A 106 -15.02 5.74 -13.36
C GLU A 106 -15.20 5.90 -14.87
N TYR A 107 -15.36 7.14 -15.33
CA TYR A 107 -15.30 7.46 -16.75
C TYR A 107 -13.88 7.83 -17.15
N THR A 108 -13.44 7.36 -18.32
CA THR A 108 -12.25 7.95 -18.93
C THR A 108 -12.50 9.43 -19.22
N PHE A 109 -11.46 10.25 -19.22
CA PHE A 109 -11.62 11.69 -19.38
C PHE A 109 -12.38 12.05 -20.68
N ASP A 110 -12.10 11.32 -21.76
CA ASP A 110 -12.76 11.42 -23.07
C ASP A 110 -14.19 10.81 -23.14
N ASN A 111 -14.71 10.24 -22.06
CA ASN A 111 -15.99 9.52 -21.99
C ASN A 111 -16.12 8.31 -22.93
N ASN A 112 -15.02 7.80 -23.49
CA ASN A 112 -15.05 6.67 -24.43
C ASN A 112 -15.23 5.32 -23.72
N LYS A 113 -14.81 5.22 -22.45
CA LYS A 113 -14.95 4.00 -21.65
C LYS A 113 -15.53 4.33 -20.27
N LEU A 114 -16.33 3.40 -19.76
CA LEU A 114 -16.85 3.40 -18.40
C LEU A 114 -16.36 2.15 -17.69
N LEU A 115 -15.54 2.33 -16.66
CA LEU A 115 -14.95 1.28 -15.86
C LEU A 115 -15.76 1.08 -14.58
N PHE A 116 -16.04 -0.18 -14.25
CA PHE A 116 -16.67 -0.58 -13.00
C PHE A 116 -15.73 -1.50 -12.24
N TYR A 117 -15.30 -1.07 -11.05
CA TYR A 117 -14.48 -1.86 -10.15
C TYR A 117 -15.37 -2.64 -9.18
N PHE A 118 -15.13 -3.94 -9.05
CA PHE A 118 -15.90 -4.79 -8.14
C PHE A 118 -15.01 -5.81 -7.43
N THR A 119 -15.46 -6.28 -6.28
CA THR A 119 -14.89 -7.44 -5.57
C THR A 119 -15.86 -8.62 -5.58
N ALA A 120 -15.29 -9.82 -5.58
CA ALA A 120 -16.01 -11.09 -5.62
C ALA A 120 -15.09 -12.21 -5.15
N ASP A 121 -15.63 -13.19 -4.42
CA ASP A 121 -14.87 -14.35 -3.92
C ASP A 121 -14.54 -15.37 -5.02
N GLY A 122 -15.34 -15.40 -6.08
CA GLY A 122 -15.20 -16.34 -7.18
C GLY A 122 -15.26 -15.69 -8.56
N ARG A 123 -15.31 -16.54 -9.59
CA ARG A 123 -15.61 -16.08 -10.96
C ARG A 123 -17.10 -15.83 -11.08
N ILE A 124 -17.47 -14.72 -11.71
CA ILE A 124 -18.85 -14.35 -11.96
C ILE A 124 -19.06 -14.21 -13.46
N ASP A 125 -20.15 -14.77 -13.97
CA ASP A 125 -20.59 -14.50 -15.32
C ASP A 125 -21.42 -13.21 -15.34
N PHE A 126 -20.82 -12.14 -15.85
CA PHE A 126 -21.44 -10.82 -15.96
C PHE A 126 -21.82 -10.45 -17.39
N ARG A 127 -21.89 -11.41 -18.33
CA ARG A 127 -22.19 -11.12 -19.75
C ARG A 127 -23.52 -10.40 -19.95
N GLU A 128 -24.57 -10.84 -19.26
CA GLU A 128 -25.90 -10.20 -19.34
C GLU A 128 -25.91 -8.81 -18.69
N LEU A 129 -25.18 -8.64 -17.57
CA LEU A 129 -24.99 -7.32 -16.95
C LEU A 129 -24.31 -6.34 -17.93
N VAL A 130 -23.27 -6.77 -18.65
CA VAL A 130 -22.57 -5.93 -19.63
C VAL A 130 -23.51 -5.48 -20.74
N LYS A 131 -24.35 -6.37 -21.28
CA LYS A 131 -25.33 -6.02 -22.31
C LYS A 131 -26.30 -4.95 -21.82
N ASP A 132 -26.82 -5.12 -20.61
CA ASP A 132 -27.73 -4.18 -19.97
C ASP A 132 -27.09 -2.81 -19.74
N LEU A 133 -25.86 -2.77 -19.23
CA LEU A 133 -25.14 -1.52 -19.01
C LEU A 133 -24.80 -0.83 -20.33
N ALA A 134 -24.38 -1.58 -21.34
CA ALA A 134 -24.08 -1.05 -22.67
C ALA A 134 -25.32 -0.41 -23.32
N ALA A 135 -26.50 -1.02 -23.14
CA ALA A 135 -27.76 -0.46 -23.64
C ALA A 135 -28.13 0.88 -22.98
N VAL A 136 -27.80 1.04 -21.69
CA VAL A 136 -28.10 2.27 -20.93
C VAL A 136 -27.10 3.38 -21.26
N PHE A 137 -25.80 3.12 -21.15
CA PHE A 137 -24.79 4.18 -21.23
C PHE A 137 -24.32 4.49 -22.65
N ARG A 138 -24.55 3.59 -23.62
CA ARG A 138 -24.09 3.73 -25.01
C ARG A 138 -22.59 4.01 -25.14
N THR A 139 -21.81 3.55 -24.15
CA THR A 139 -20.36 3.68 -24.04
C THR A 139 -19.76 2.28 -23.86
N ARG A 140 -18.47 2.11 -24.20
CA ARG A 140 -17.78 0.84 -23.95
C ARG A 140 -17.67 0.58 -22.44
N ILE A 141 -18.29 -0.50 -21.98
CA ILE A 141 -18.27 -0.91 -20.57
C ILE A 141 -17.10 -1.86 -20.32
N GLU A 142 -16.37 -1.64 -19.22
CA GLU A 142 -15.30 -2.52 -18.75
C GLU A 142 -15.50 -2.84 -17.28
N LEU A 143 -15.68 -4.12 -16.94
CA LEU A 143 -15.79 -4.59 -15.56
C LEU A 143 -14.44 -5.14 -15.12
N ARG A 144 -13.91 -4.62 -14.00
CA ARG A 144 -12.63 -5.04 -13.42
C ARG A 144 -12.81 -5.59 -12.02
N GLN A 145 -12.46 -6.86 -11.84
CA GLN A 145 -12.35 -7.47 -10.53
C GLN A 145 -11.05 -7.01 -9.85
N ILE A 146 -11.17 -6.42 -8.67
CA ILE A 146 -10.05 -5.98 -7.83
C ILE A 146 -9.96 -6.83 -6.56
N GLY A 147 -8.83 -6.74 -5.85
CA GLY A 147 -8.65 -7.45 -4.58
C GLY A 147 -9.21 -6.70 -3.38
N VAL A 148 -9.34 -7.37 -2.23
CA VAL A 148 -9.81 -6.77 -0.96
C VAL A 148 -8.96 -5.58 -0.48
N ARG A 149 -7.64 -5.60 -0.75
CA ARG A 149 -6.74 -4.49 -0.40
C ARG A 149 -6.97 -3.28 -1.30
N ASP A 150 -7.22 -3.52 -2.57
CA ASP A 150 -7.53 -2.50 -3.58
C ASP A 150 -8.88 -1.85 -3.27
N GLU A 151 -9.89 -2.65 -2.87
CA GLU A 151 -11.15 -2.15 -2.35
C GLU A 151 -10.95 -1.23 -1.14
N THR A 152 -10.16 -1.68 -0.16
CA THR A 152 -9.84 -0.88 1.04
C THR A 152 -9.08 0.40 0.68
N LYS A 153 -8.19 0.35 -0.34
CA LYS A 153 -7.48 1.53 -0.86
C LYS A 153 -8.44 2.55 -1.47
N ILE A 154 -9.47 2.12 -2.19
CA ILE A 154 -10.46 3.04 -2.77
C ILE A 154 -11.38 3.61 -1.68
N MET A 155 -11.92 2.76 -0.82
CA MET A 155 -12.86 3.15 0.23
C MET A 155 -12.23 4.05 1.31
N GLY A 156 -10.93 3.90 1.56
CA GLY A 156 -10.25 4.56 2.65
C GLY A 156 -10.69 4.04 4.02
N GLY A 157 -10.34 4.76 5.09
CA GLY A 157 -10.66 4.40 6.46
C GLY A 157 -9.52 4.70 7.44
N TYR A 158 -9.61 4.13 8.64
CA TYR A 158 -8.63 4.31 9.70
C TYR A 158 -8.01 2.97 10.11
N GLY A 159 -6.69 2.97 10.32
CA GLY A 159 -5.97 1.82 10.85
C GLY A 159 -6.11 1.71 12.36
N ILE A 160 -5.66 0.58 12.92
CA ILE A 160 -5.62 0.37 14.38
C ILE A 160 -4.75 1.39 15.12
N CYS A 161 -3.85 2.06 14.40
CA CYS A 161 -3.02 3.16 14.91
C CYS A 161 -3.77 4.49 15.03
N GLY A 162 -5.05 4.55 14.65
CA GLY A 162 -5.89 5.76 14.70
C GLY A 162 -5.64 6.76 13.56
N ARG A 163 -4.77 6.44 12.60
CA ARG A 163 -4.48 7.27 11.41
C ARG A 163 -5.22 6.75 10.19
N GLU A 164 -5.35 7.60 9.18
CA GLU A 164 -5.85 7.18 7.86
C GLU A 164 -4.99 6.04 7.28
N LEU A 165 -5.61 5.17 6.49
CA LEU A 165 -4.91 4.02 5.91
C LEU A 165 -3.75 4.45 5.02
N CYS A 166 -2.55 3.90 5.29
CA CYS A 166 -1.34 4.17 4.51
C CYS A 166 -1.55 3.91 3.02
N CYS A 167 -2.30 2.86 2.67
CA CYS A 167 -2.61 2.50 1.28
C CYS A 167 -3.52 3.50 0.55
N HIS A 168 -4.32 4.29 1.29
CA HIS A 168 -5.19 5.33 0.74
C HIS A 168 -4.48 6.70 0.66
N THR A 169 -3.38 6.88 1.40
CA THR A 169 -2.71 8.18 1.57
C THR A 169 -1.42 8.28 0.76
N PHE A 170 -0.40 7.47 1.08
CA PHE A 170 0.94 7.61 0.50
C PHE A 170 1.50 6.31 -0.10
N LEU A 171 1.06 5.15 0.37
CA LEU A 171 1.63 3.87 -0.03
C LEU A 171 0.98 3.38 -1.34
N SER A 172 1.64 3.67 -2.46
CA SER A 172 1.12 3.35 -3.79
C SER A 172 1.37 1.90 -4.22
N GLU A 173 2.52 1.34 -3.85
CA GLU A 173 2.93 -0.03 -4.20
C GLU A 173 3.09 -0.89 -2.96
N PHE A 174 2.71 -2.17 -3.07
CA PHE A 174 2.76 -3.11 -1.97
C PHE A 174 3.87 -4.13 -2.20
N ALA A 175 4.91 -4.06 -1.40
CA ALA A 175 5.85 -5.16 -1.28
C ALA A 175 5.18 -6.36 -0.55
N PRO A 176 5.60 -7.60 -0.85
CA PRO A 176 5.19 -8.76 -0.08
C PRO A 176 5.54 -8.57 1.40
N VAL A 177 4.57 -8.88 2.26
CA VAL A 177 4.74 -8.82 3.72
C VAL A 177 4.74 -10.26 4.21
N SER A 178 5.69 -10.58 5.08
CA SER A 178 5.77 -11.90 5.71
C SER A 178 5.58 -11.80 7.22
N ILE A 179 5.21 -12.92 7.84
CA ILE A 179 5.05 -12.96 9.30
C ILE A 179 6.38 -12.83 10.05
N LYS A 180 7.52 -13.14 9.39
CA LYS A 180 8.85 -12.89 9.96
C LYS A 180 9.00 -11.42 10.38
N MET A 181 8.52 -10.48 9.56
CA MET A 181 8.56 -9.04 9.85
C MET A 181 7.78 -8.70 11.12
N ALA A 182 6.61 -9.30 11.33
CA ALA A 182 5.85 -9.11 12.58
C ALA A 182 6.61 -9.63 13.82
N LYS A 183 7.34 -10.75 13.69
CA LYS A 183 8.20 -11.27 14.78
C LYS A 183 9.38 -10.33 15.05
N GLU A 184 10.06 -9.83 14.02
CA GLU A 184 11.19 -8.89 14.14
C GLU A 184 10.77 -7.57 14.81
N GLN A 185 9.50 -7.20 14.68
CA GLN A 185 8.90 -6.01 15.30
C GLN A 185 8.32 -6.28 16.70
N ASN A 186 8.53 -7.48 17.26
CA ASN A 186 7.99 -7.93 18.55
C ASN A 186 6.45 -7.81 18.66
N LEU A 187 5.75 -8.02 17.55
CA LEU A 187 4.29 -8.05 17.54
C LEU A 187 3.78 -9.46 17.83
N SER A 188 2.66 -9.53 18.55
CA SER A 188 1.95 -10.79 18.79
C SER A 188 1.37 -11.31 17.48
N LEU A 189 1.55 -12.62 17.22
CA LEU A 189 1.07 -13.30 16.01
C LEU A 189 -0.45 -13.46 15.94
N ASN A 190 -1.21 -12.82 16.82
CA ASN A 190 -2.66 -12.82 16.73
C ASN A 190 -3.10 -12.10 15.44
N PRO A 191 -3.91 -12.73 14.55
CA PRO A 191 -4.37 -12.13 13.30
C PRO A 191 -4.97 -10.74 13.44
N THR A 192 -5.69 -10.45 14.54
CA THR A 192 -6.28 -9.13 14.79
C THR A 192 -5.23 -8.03 15.00
N LYS A 193 -4.02 -8.38 15.44
CA LYS A 193 -2.92 -7.44 15.70
C LYS A 193 -1.97 -7.26 14.51
N ILE A 194 -1.94 -8.18 13.56
CA ILE A 194 -1.01 -8.15 12.41
C ILE A 194 -1.70 -8.02 11.06
N SER A 195 -3.02 -8.17 11.00
CA SER A 195 -3.83 -7.94 9.80
C SER A 195 -4.35 -6.50 9.76
N GLY A 196 -4.24 -5.87 8.59
CA GLY A 196 -4.88 -4.59 8.34
C GLY A 196 -6.39 -4.73 8.12
N VAL A 197 -7.07 -3.59 7.96
CA VAL A 197 -8.53 -3.51 7.72
C VAL A 197 -8.97 -4.36 6.52
N CYS A 198 -8.11 -4.48 5.51
CA CYS A 198 -8.34 -5.32 4.34
C CYS A 198 -8.29 -6.86 4.59
N GLY A 199 -8.07 -7.30 5.83
CA GLY A 199 -7.97 -8.72 6.21
C GLY A 199 -6.66 -9.41 5.79
N ARG A 200 -5.71 -8.67 5.21
CA ARG A 200 -4.35 -9.14 4.89
C ARG A 200 -3.34 -8.56 5.87
N LEU A 201 -2.14 -9.14 5.93
CA LEU A 201 -1.03 -8.58 6.72
C LEU A 201 -0.82 -7.08 6.48
N MET A 202 -0.53 -6.35 7.55
CA MET A 202 -0.32 -4.91 7.53
C MET A 202 0.87 -4.54 6.65
N CYS A 203 0.66 -3.61 5.72
CA CYS A 203 1.72 -3.06 4.88
C CYS A 203 2.78 -2.27 5.67
N CYS A 204 2.41 -1.73 6.85
CA CYS A 204 3.34 -1.03 7.74
C CYS A 204 4.51 -1.92 8.19
N LEU A 205 4.27 -3.23 8.36
CA LEU A 205 5.31 -4.19 8.72
C LEU A 205 6.49 -4.08 7.75
N LYS A 206 6.22 -4.14 6.45
CA LYS A 206 7.30 -4.00 5.46
C LYS A 206 7.84 -2.57 5.36
N ASN A 207 6.99 -1.57 5.52
CA ASN A 207 7.39 -0.17 5.44
C ASN A 207 8.39 0.22 6.55
N GLU A 208 8.23 -0.34 7.74
CA GLU A 208 9.05 -0.03 8.92
C GLU A 208 10.24 -0.99 9.09
N GLU A 209 10.25 -2.11 8.36
CA GLU A 209 11.18 -3.22 8.53
C GLU A 209 12.65 -2.80 8.54
N GLU A 210 13.08 -1.97 7.58
CA GLU A 210 14.48 -1.54 7.49
C GLU A 210 14.95 -0.79 8.75
N THR A 211 14.05 0.03 9.32
CA THR A 211 14.33 0.74 10.57
C THR A 211 14.43 -0.24 11.73
N TYR A 212 13.52 -1.23 11.80
CA TYR A 212 13.56 -2.25 12.83
C TYR A 212 14.80 -3.16 12.72
N GLU A 213 15.21 -3.56 11.51
CA GLU A 213 16.45 -4.31 11.28
C GLU A 213 17.66 -3.56 11.83
N TYR A 214 17.74 -2.26 11.56
CA TYR A 214 18.81 -1.40 12.06
C TYR A 214 18.78 -1.30 13.60
N LEU A 215 17.63 -1.03 14.20
CA LEU A 215 17.48 -0.90 15.66
C LEU A 215 17.77 -2.22 16.38
N ASN A 216 17.27 -3.35 15.87
CA ASN A 216 17.52 -4.67 16.42
C ASN A 216 19.00 -5.07 16.33
N SER A 217 19.75 -4.61 15.31
CA SER A 217 21.20 -4.86 15.22
C SER A 217 22.01 -4.25 16.37
N ARG A 218 21.42 -3.27 17.08
CA ARG A 218 22.01 -2.55 18.22
C ARG A 218 21.44 -2.98 19.56
N LEU A 219 20.58 -3.99 19.58
CA LEU A 219 19.95 -4.49 20.79
C LEU A 219 20.35 -5.94 21.08
N PRO A 220 20.45 -6.33 22.36
CA PRO A 220 20.57 -7.74 22.73
C PRO A 220 19.23 -8.46 22.49
N ASN A 221 19.26 -9.79 22.34
CA ASN A 221 18.01 -10.56 22.30
C ASN A 221 17.52 -10.86 23.71
N VAL A 222 16.22 -11.13 23.83
CA VAL A 222 15.65 -11.68 25.07
C VAL A 222 16.35 -13.01 25.39
N GLY A 223 16.81 -13.16 26.64
CA GLY A 223 17.60 -14.30 27.12
C GLY A 223 19.11 -14.20 26.88
N ASP A 224 19.62 -13.16 26.21
CA ASP A 224 21.07 -12.91 26.17
C ASP A 224 21.55 -12.34 27.53
N TYR A 225 22.78 -12.69 27.92
CA TYR A 225 23.44 -12.13 29.10
C TYR A 225 24.22 -10.87 28.71
N VAL A 226 23.96 -9.77 29.43
CA VAL A 226 24.58 -8.46 29.18
C VAL A 226 25.30 -7.97 30.43
N THR A 227 26.33 -7.15 30.24
CA THR A 227 27.02 -6.45 31.34
C THR A 227 26.60 -4.99 31.31
N THR A 228 26.09 -4.49 32.42
CA THR A 228 25.69 -3.08 32.58
C THR A 228 26.91 -2.22 32.89
N ASP A 229 26.80 -0.91 32.68
CA ASP A 229 27.85 0.05 33.06
C ASP A 229 28.16 0.04 34.57
N ASP A 230 27.18 -0.32 35.39
CA ASP A 230 27.35 -0.52 36.85
C ASP A 230 28.22 -1.76 37.18
N GLY A 231 28.67 -2.51 36.16
CA GLY A 231 29.47 -3.72 36.31
C GLY A 231 28.66 -4.98 36.64
N LEU A 232 27.33 -4.88 36.70
CA LEU A 232 26.46 -6.01 37.00
C LEU A 232 26.21 -6.85 35.74
N LYS A 233 26.09 -8.16 35.94
CA LYS A 233 25.72 -9.10 34.87
C LYS A 233 24.29 -9.55 35.10
N GLY A 234 23.50 -9.56 34.03
CA GLY A 234 22.12 -9.99 34.11
C GLY A 234 21.60 -10.51 32.79
N GLU A 235 20.43 -11.15 32.86
CA GLU A 235 19.74 -11.74 31.71
C GLU A 235 18.69 -10.76 31.18
N VAL A 236 18.62 -10.59 29.86
CA VAL A 236 17.63 -9.70 29.23
C VAL A 236 16.25 -10.34 29.32
N SER A 237 15.34 -9.69 30.05
CA SER A 237 13.95 -10.11 30.22
C SER A 237 13.04 -9.59 29.11
N SER A 238 13.20 -8.33 28.71
CA SER A 238 12.42 -7.74 27.60
C SER A 238 13.15 -6.57 26.97
N VAL A 239 12.80 -6.30 25.71
CA VAL A 239 13.43 -5.25 24.90
C VAL A 239 12.34 -4.38 24.28
N ASN A 240 12.48 -3.06 24.41
CA ASN A 240 11.67 -2.09 23.69
C ASN A 240 12.48 -1.52 22.53
N VAL A 241 12.20 -2.01 21.31
CA VAL A 241 12.99 -1.68 20.12
C VAL A 241 12.97 -0.18 19.80
N LEU A 242 11.81 0.46 19.85
CA LEU A 242 11.66 1.86 19.47
C LEU A 242 12.29 2.82 20.48
N ARG A 243 12.19 2.51 21.78
CA ARG A 243 12.79 3.34 22.84
C ARG A 243 14.25 3.01 23.13
N GLN A 244 14.80 1.95 22.51
CA GLN A 244 16.14 1.43 22.80
C GLN A 244 16.35 1.11 24.29
N LEU A 245 15.29 0.66 24.98
CA LEU A 245 15.32 0.30 26.39
C LEU A 245 15.34 -1.22 26.57
N VAL A 246 16.15 -1.69 27.49
CA VAL A 246 16.32 -3.12 27.80
C VAL A 246 16.07 -3.34 29.29
N LYS A 247 15.18 -4.28 29.60
CA LYS A 247 14.96 -4.74 30.98
C LYS A 247 15.88 -5.91 31.25
N VAL A 248 16.79 -5.74 32.19
CA VAL A 248 17.77 -6.75 32.60
C VAL A 248 17.39 -7.25 33.99
N LEU A 249 17.32 -8.57 34.13
CA LEU A 249 17.18 -9.25 35.40
C LEU A 249 18.56 -9.41 36.01
N VAL A 250 18.80 -8.73 37.12
CA VAL A 250 20.10 -8.65 37.79
C VAL A 250 19.96 -9.28 39.18
N GLU A 251 20.95 -10.05 39.59
CA GLU A 251 20.97 -10.66 40.92
C GLU A 251 21.84 -9.80 41.84
N VAL A 252 21.22 -9.23 42.87
CA VAL A 252 21.88 -8.36 43.86
C VAL A 252 21.49 -8.88 45.24
N ASN A 253 22.47 -9.30 46.05
CA ASN A 253 22.26 -9.82 47.41
C ASN A 253 21.25 -10.98 47.48
N ASP A 254 21.34 -11.96 46.58
CA ASP A 254 20.43 -13.11 46.45
C ASP A 254 18.97 -12.75 46.10
N GLU A 255 18.69 -11.48 45.76
CA GLU A 255 17.41 -11.01 45.25
C GLU A 255 17.48 -10.69 43.75
N LYS A 256 16.42 -11.07 43.02
CA LYS A 256 16.29 -10.81 41.59
C LYS A 256 15.58 -9.47 41.37
N GLU A 257 16.34 -8.47 40.93
CA GLU A 257 15.81 -7.16 40.59
C GLU A 257 15.69 -6.98 39.06
N LEU A 258 14.60 -6.35 38.62
CA LEU A 258 14.43 -5.96 37.23
C LEU A 258 14.84 -4.49 37.07
N ARG A 259 15.90 -4.23 36.33
CA ARG A 259 16.41 -2.88 36.07
C ARG A 259 16.29 -2.52 34.59
N GLU A 260 15.95 -1.26 34.32
CA GLU A 260 15.86 -0.70 32.97
C GLU A 260 17.14 0.05 32.62
N TYR A 261 17.73 -0.29 31.47
CA TYR A 261 18.93 0.34 30.93
C TYR A 261 18.70 0.81 29.49
N GLN A 262 19.40 1.86 29.09
CA GLN A 262 19.52 2.22 27.68
C GLN A 262 20.45 1.24 26.97
N ALA A 263 20.20 0.99 25.68
CA ALA A 263 20.97 0.03 24.89
C ALA A 263 22.48 0.35 24.82
N ASP A 264 22.84 1.63 24.89
CA ASP A 264 24.22 2.13 24.89
C ASP A 264 24.97 1.88 26.21
N GLN A 265 24.25 1.71 27.32
CA GLN A 265 24.79 1.38 28.65
C GLN A 265 25.07 -0.10 28.84
N LEU A 266 24.87 -0.91 27.79
CA LEU A 266 25.01 -2.36 27.84
C LEU A 266 26.16 -2.82 26.94
N LYS A 267 27.06 -3.60 27.53
CA LYS A 267 28.11 -4.32 26.80
C LYS A 267 27.65 -5.75 26.52
N PHE A 268 27.47 -6.06 25.24
CA PHE A 268 27.10 -7.39 24.77
C PHE A 268 27.78 -7.71 23.44
N LYS A 269 27.90 -9.01 23.12
CA LYS A 269 28.40 -9.43 21.81
C LYS A 269 27.23 -9.41 20.81
N PRO A 270 27.26 -8.56 19.77
CA PRO A 270 26.24 -8.60 18.74
C PRO A 270 26.30 -9.96 18.03
N LYS A 271 25.24 -10.76 18.15
CA LYS A 271 25.09 -11.98 17.35
C LYS A 271 24.60 -11.58 15.96
N ARG A 272 25.30 -12.03 14.91
CA ARG A 272 24.77 -11.96 13.54
C ARG A 272 23.42 -12.68 13.47
N ARG A 273 22.49 -12.10 12.69
CA ARG A 273 21.15 -12.60 12.33
C ARG A 273 21.04 -14.12 12.55
N ARG A 274 20.37 -14.54 13.62
CA ARG A 274 19.81 -15.90 13.68
C ARG A 274 18.48 -15.85 12.96
N ASP A 275 18.33 -16.66 11.91
CA ASP A 275 17.02 -16.89 11.34
C ASP A 275 16.09 -17.45 12.41
N VAL A 276 15.01 -16.72 12.66
CA VAL A 276 13.93 -17.17 13.55
C VAL A 276 13.42 -18.50 13.00
N LYS A 277 13.74 -19.61 13.67
CA LYS A 277 13.25 -20.94 13.29
C LYS A 277 11.76 -21.02 13.60
N LEU A 278 10.94 -20.95 12.55
CA LEU A 278 9.51 -21.24 12.63
C LEU A 278 9.29 -22.76 12.68
N THR A 279 8.34 -23.20 13.50
CA THR A 279 7.90 -24.59 13.47
C THR A 279 7.14 -24.90 12.18
N ALA A 280 7.08 -26.17 11.78
CA ALA A 280 6.41 -26.58 10.54
C ALA A 280 4.89 -26.31 10.56
N GLU A 281 4.27 -26.37 11.73
CA GLU A 281 2.85 -26.06 11.92
C GLU A 281 2.59 -24.56 11.79
N GLU A 282 3.40 -23.72 12.43
CA GLU A 282 3.36 -22.26 12.22
C GLU A 282 3.55 -21.93 10.73
N MET A 283 4.56 -22.48 10.06
CA MET A 283 4.79 -22.24 8.63
C MET A 283 3.57 -22.53 7.74
N LYS A 284 2.79 -23.57 8.07
CA LYS A 284 1.61 -23.97 7.30
C LYS A 284 0.41 -23.03 7.50
N GLU A 285 0.15 -22.62 8.74
CA GLU A 285 -0.90 -21.62 9.03
C GLU A 285 -0.56 -20.25 8.43
N LEU A 286 0.73 -19.91 8.43
CA LEU A 286 1.26 -18.64 7.93
C LEU A 286 1.23 -18.56 6.40
N ALA A 287 1.52 -19.66 5.69
CA ALA A 287 1.40 -19.73 4.23
C ALA A 287 -0.04 -19.45 3.75
N ALA A 288 -1.04 -19.92 4.49
CA ALA A 288 -2.46 -19.69 4.15
C ALA A 288 -2.88 -18.21 4.24
N LEU A 289 -2.15 -17.38 5.00
CA LEU A 289 -2.34 -15.93 5.08
C LEU A 289 -1.63 -15.18 3.95
N GLU A 290 -0.49 -15.70 3.46
CA GLU A 290 0.30 -15.11 2.39
C GLU A 290 -0.29 -15.38 0.99
N ASP A 291 -0.89 -16.56 0.76
CA ASP A 291 -1.28 -17.05 -0.57
C ASP A 291 -2.52 -16.38 -1.20
N ARG A 292 -3.17 -15.45 -0.49
CA ARG A 292 -4.37 -14.75 -1.01
C ARG A 292 -4.06 -13.54 -1.90
N GLY A 293 -2.79 -13.33 -2.29
CA GLY A 293 -2.30 -12.07 -2.87
C GLY A 293 -2.02 -12.09 -4.39
N GLY A 294 -2.99 -11.70 -5.21
CA GLY A 294 -2.73 -11.24 -6.58
C GLY A 294 -2.14 -9.82 -6.63
N LYS A 295 -1.44 -9.47 -7.73
CA LYS A 295 -0.99 -8.09 -8.01
C LYS A 295 -2.19 -7.14 -8.10
N SER A 296 -2.01 -5.89 -7.64
CA SER A 296 -3.04 -4.84 -7.74
C SER A 296 -3.38 -4.58 -9.21
N LYS A 297 -4.68 -4.58 -9.54
CA LYS A 297 -5.18 -4.32 -10.90
C LYS A 297 -5.74 -2.91 -11.08
N ILE A 298 -5.74 -2.11 -10.00
CA ILE A 298 -6.25 -0.73 -10.02
C ILE A 298 -5.40 0.13 -10.94
N ASP A 299 -4.07 0.04 -10.80
CA ASP A 299 -3.10 0.91 -11.47
C ASP A 299 -2.56 0.30 -12.80
N ASP A 300 -3.16 -0.78 -13.33
CA ASP A 300 -2.71 -1.38 -14.59
C ASP A 300 -3.04 -0.46 -15.80
N THR A 301 -2.09 0.39 -16.16
CA THR A 301 -2.08 1.28 -17.34
C THR A 301 -1.04 0.85 -18.39
N LYS A 302 -0.49 -0.36 -18.27
CA LYS A 302 0.44 -0.95 -19.24
C LYS A 302 -0.26 -1.36 -20.53
#